data_AF-L8LZX9-F1
#
_entry.id   AF-L8LZX9-F1
#
_cell.length_a   1.000
_cell.length_b   1.000
_cell.length_c   1.000
_cell.angle_alpha   90.00
_cell.angle_beta   90.00
_cell.angle_gamma   90.00
#
_symmetry.space_group_name_H-M   'P 1'
#
loop_
_entity.id
_entity.type
_entity.pdbx_description
1 polymer ?
#
loop_
_entity_poly.entity_id
_entity_poly.type
_entity_poly.pdbx_seq_one_letter_code
_entity_poly.pdbx_strand_id
1 'polypeptide(L)'
;MGSKLDSLLPITHYPNMAVYLSNIFIILSSVTFCSLLLLLDFPGIEILGISPNWILILVIVWSVKRPIWQAAIAGISLGLIYDGITVAPPSHILSLVTVGVIAASFNKQKYIGEDLISVVIITFFLAILAETIVALQYIWEQMLPVSQIWQDYQKIVIISALINSLWTPAIYFPLNKYWKKSKLIN
;
A
#
# COMPACT_ATOMS: atom_id res chain seq x y z
N MET A 1 31.16 8.03 50.44
CA MET A 1 32.34 8.30 49.58
C MET A 1 32.52 7.08 48.68
N GLY A 2 32.36 7.23 47.36
CA GLY A 2 32.28 6.14 46.37
C GLY A 2 30.84 5.72 46.06
N SER A 3 30.00 6.43 45.29
CA SER A 3 30.09 6.91 43.90
C SER A 3 30.23 5.80 42.85
N LYS A 4 29.22 5.72 41.96
CA LYS A 4 29.31 5.25 40.57
C LYS A 4 29.64 3.76 40.35
N LEU A 5 28.67 2.88 40.58
CA LEU A 5 28.67 1.55 39.92
C LEU A 5 27.29 1.13 39.37
N ASP A 6 26.36 2.08 39.22
CA ASP A 6 25.10 1.92 38.48
C ASP A 6 25.26 2.20 36.97
N SER A 7 26.49 2.28 36.43
CA SER A 7 26.73 2.85 35.09
C SER A 7 27.55 1.99 34.13
N LEU A 8 27.71 0.68 34.36
CA LEU A 8 28.61 -0.15 33.55
C LEU A 8 28.05 -1.50 33.09
N LEU A 9 26.75 -1.60 32.80
CA LEU A 9 26.27 -2.68 31.92
C LEU A 9 25.37 -2.08 30.83
N PRO A 10 25.83 -2.03 29.56
CA PRO A 10 24.98 -1.63 28.46
C PRO A 10 23.87 -2.66 28.34
N ILE A 11 22.65 -2.23 28.60
CA ILE A 11 21.43 -2.98 28.32
C ILE A 11 21.54 -3.45 26.87
N THR A 12 21.69 -4.75 26.70
CA THR A 12 22.04 -5.41 25.45
C THR A 12 21.01 -5.07 24.38
N HIS A 13 21.47 -4.33 23.37
CA HIS A 13 20.74 -3.96 22.16
C HIS A 13 20.63 -5.19 21.24
N TYR A 14 19.73 -6.13 21.56
CA TYR A 14 19.38 -7.22 20.66
C TYR A 14 18.18 -6.80 19.79
N PRO A 15 18.29 -6.80 18.45
CA PRO A 15 17.10 -6.80 17.62
C PRO A 15 16.42 -8.14 17.82
N ASN A 16 15.31 -8.17 18.57
CA ASN A 16 14.58 -9.40 18.86
C ASN A 16 14.21 -10.11 17.55
N MET A 17 14.91 -11.21 17.23
CA MET A 17 14.68 -12.03 16.03
C MET A 17 13.21 -12.46 15.93
N ALA A 18 12.55 -12.67 17.06
CA ALA A 18 11.12 -12.95 17.17
C ALA A 18 10.22 -11.80 16.66
N VAL A 19 10.61 -10.53 16.89
CA VAL A 19 9.87 -9.36 16.39
C VAL A 19 10.06 -9.22 14.87
N TYR A 20 11.25 -9.55 14.36
CA TYR A 20 11.50 -9.56 12.92
C TYR A 20 10.70 -10.67 12.20
N LEU A 21 10.70 -11.89 12.74
CA LEU A 21 9.93 -13.02 12.20
C LEU A 21 8.43 -12.77 12.20
N SER A 22 7.89 -12.19 13.28
CA SER A 22 6.47 -11.84 13.35
C SER A 22 6.09 -10.73 12.36
N ASN A 23 6.97 -9.75 12.12
CA ASN A 23 6.75 -8.74 11.08
C ASN A 23 6.71 -9.36 9.68
N ILE A 24 7.63 -10.27 9.35
CA ILE A 24 7.62 -10.97 8.07
C ILE A 24 6.33 -11.78 7.92
N PHE A 25 5.93 -12.51 8.95
CA PHE A 25 4.71 -13.31 8.92
C PHE A 25 3.47 -12.46 8.68
N ILE A 26 3.36 -11.29 9.32
CA ILE A 26 2.24 -10.36 9.12
C ILE A 26 2.25 -9.79 7.70
N ILE A 27 3.42 -9.41 7.18
CA ILE A 27 3.53 -8.89 5.81
C ILE A 27 3.12 -9.98 4.82
N LEU A 28 3.68 -11.19 4.96
CA LEU A 28 3.38 -12.31 4.07
C LEU A 28 1.89 -12.67 4.13
N SER A 29 1.33 -12.78 5.34
CA SER A 29 -0.11 -12.98 5.55
C SER A 29 -0.94 -11.89 4.90
N SER A 30 -0.57 -10.61 5.05
CA SER A 30 -1.34 -9.50 4.50
C SER A 30 -1.25 -9.47 2.97
N VAL A 31 -0.08 -9.75 2.41
CA VAL A 31 0.14 -9.84 0.96
C VAL A 31 -0.66 -11.03 0.40
N THR A 32 -0.50 -12.22 0.97
CA THR A 32 -1.24 -13.42 0.55
C THR A 32 -2.75 -13.21 0.68
N PHE A 33 -3.22 -12.57 1.75
CA PHE A 33 -4.64 -12.28 1.94
C PHE A 33 -5.16 -11.27 0.91
N CYS A 34 -4.42 -10.20 0.61
CA CYS A 34 -4.81 -9.24 -0.43
C CYS A 34 -4.78 -9.87 -1.82
N SER A 35 -3.81 -10.74 -2.11
CA SER A 35 -3.75 -11.50 -3.36
C SER A 35 -4.90 -12.51 -3.48
N LEU A 36 -5.29 -13.18 -2.39
CA LEU A 36 -6.45 -14.07 -2.37
C LEU A 36 -7.76 -13.30 -2.56
N LEU A 37 -7.89 -12.13 -1.94
CA LEU A 37 -9.07 -11.27 -2.12
C LEU A 37 -9.22 -10.76 -3.56
N LEU A 38 -8.10 -10.48 -4.23
CA LEU A 38 -8.09 -10.16 -5.66
C LEU A 38 -8.53 -11.38 -6.50
N LEU A 39 -8.15 -12.60 -6.11
CA LEU A 39 -8.47 -13.82 -6.86
C LEU A 39 -9.89 -14.33 -6.64
N LEU A 40 -10.50 -13.98 -5.51
CA LEU A 40 -11.79 -14.49 -5.08
C LEU A 40 -12.99 -13.67 -5.55
N ASP A 41 -12.77 -12.54 -6.26
CA ASP A 41 -13.76 -11.63 -6.86
C ASP A 41 -15.15 -11.75 -6.20
N PHE A 42 -15.22 -11.37 -4.92
CA PHE A 42 -16.43 -11.58 -4.12
C PHE A 42 -17.58 -10.72 -4.68
N PRO A 43 -18.65 -11.34 -5.19
CA PRO A 43 -19.78 -10.61 -5.74
C PRO A 43 -20.51 -9.89 -4.59
N GLY A 44 -20.47 -8.57 -4.60
CA GLY A 44 -21.01 -7.71 -3.54
C GLY A 44 -20.02 -6.67 -2.98
N ILE A 45 -18.74 -6.76 -3.35
CA ILE A 45 -17.73 -5.74 -3.04
C ILE A 45 -17.57 -4.74 -4.20
N GLU A 46 -18.02 -5.13 -5.40
CA GLU A 46 -18.04 -4.28 -6.59
C GLU A 46 -19.06 -3.14 -6.45
N ILE A 47 -18.61 -1.92 -6.74
CA ILE A 47 -19.52 -0.77 -6.89
C ILE A 47 -19.54 -0.42 -8.37
N LEU A 48 -20.72 -0.52 -8.99
CA LEU A 48 -20.95 -0.19 -10.40
C LEU A 48 -20.05 -0.96 -11.41
N GLY A 49 -19.70 -2.21 -11.08
CA GLY A 49 -18.88 -3.09 -11.91
C GLY A 49 -17.38 -2.83 -11.81
N ILE A 50 -16.92 -2.14 -10.78
CA ILE A 50 -15.50 -1.89 -10.50
C ILE A 50 -15.16 -2.47 -9.12
N SER A 51 -14.13 -3.32 -9.08
CA SER A 51 -13.62 -3.96 -7.86
C SER A 51 -12.56 -3.09 -7.17
N PRO A 52 -12.45 -3.15 -5.82
CA PRO A 52 -11.32 -2.55 -5.10
C PRO A 52 -10.00 -3.17 -5.56
N ASN A 53 -9.00 -2.31 -5.77
CA ASN A 53 -7.64 -2.76 -5.98
C ASN A 53 -6.96 -2.98 -4.61
N TRP A 54 -7.07 -4.20 -4.09
CA TRP A 54 -6.50 -4.59 -2.80
C TRP A 54 -4.97 -4.41 -2.73
N ILE A 55 -4.27 -4.66 -3.83
CA ILE A 55 -2.81 -4.54 -3.91
C ILE A 55 -2.38 -3.07 -3.82
N LEU A 56 -3.11 -2.18 -4.50
CA LEU A 56 -2.90 -0.74 -4.41
C LEU A 56 -3.13 -0.23 -2.98
N ILE A 57 -4.23 -0.62 -2.34
CA ILE A 57 -4.51 -0.21 -0.95
C ILE A 57 -3.41 -0.69 -0.02
N LEU A 58 -2.97 -1.95 -0.17
CA LEU A 58 -1.91 -2.54 0.64
C LEU A 58 -0.58 -1.79 0.47
N VAL A 59 -0.17 -1.48 -0.77
CA VAL A 59 1.10 -0.77 -1.00
C VAL A 59 1.06 0.63 -0.37
N ILE A 60 -0.07 1.34 -0.45
CA ILE A 60 -0.23 2.67 0.13
C ILE A 60 -0.11 2.59 1.66
N VAL A 61 -0.94 1.76 2.30
CA VAL A 61 -0.98 1.61 3.76
C VAL A 61 0.39 1.22 4.32
N TRP A 62 1.09 0.30 3.63
CA TRP A 62 2.41 -0.14 4.05
C TRP A 62 3.47 0.95 3.86
N SER A 63 3.42 1.66 2.73
CA SER A 63 4.44 2.66 2.37
C SER A 63 4.37 3.92 3.23
N VAL A 64 3.18 4.35 3.68
CA VAL A 64 2.98 5.58 4.47
C VAL A 64 3.83 5.64 5.76
N LYS A 65 4.24 4.50 6.33
CA LYS A 65 5.06 4.46 7.57
C LYS A 65 6.49 3.96 7.37
N ARG A 66 6.92 3.79 6.12
CA ARG A 66 8.22 3.21 5.77
C ARG A 66 9.08 4.22 5.00
N PRO A 67 10.42 4.05 4.97
CA PRO A 67 11.28 4.88 4.14
C PRO A 67 11.03 4.60 2.65
N ILE A 68 11.31 5.60 1.81
CA ILE A 68 11.07 5.58 0.36
C ILE A 68 11.68 4.33 -0.31
N TRP A 69 12.90 3.93 0.08
CA TRP A 69 13.56 2.78 -0.54
C TRP A 69 12.83 1.45 -0.27
N GLN A 70 12.28 1.28 0.93
CA GLN A 70 11.47 0.10 1.26
C GLN A 70 10.16 0.11 0.47
N ALA A 71 9.53 1.27 0.34
CA ALA A 71 8.29 1.42 -0.43
C ALA A 71 8.47 1.15 -1.92
N ALA A 72 9.60 1.57 -2.50
CA ALA A 72 9.94 1.24 -3.89
C ALA A 72 10.04 -0.27 -4.11
N ILE A 73 10.78 -0.98 -3.23
CA ILE A 73 10.91 -2.44 -3.30
C ILE A 73 9.56 -3.13 -3.14
N ALA A 74 8.72 -2.66 -2.23
CA ALA A 74 7.37 -3.19 -2.05
C ALA A 74 6.48 -2.95 -3.28
N GLY A 75 6.55 -1.77 -3.88
CA GLY A 75 5.83 -1.46 -5.12
C GLY A 75 6.24 -2.35 -6.28
N ILE A 76 7.54 -2.61 -6.46
CA ILE A 76 8.04 -3.54 -7.48
C ILE A 76 7.52 -4.96 -7.21
N SER A 77 7.68 -5.43 -5.98
CA SER A 77 7.30 -6.80 -5.60
C SER A 77 5.80 -7.03 -5.77
N LEU A 78 4.98 -6.09 -5.30
CA LEU A 78 3.52 -6.16 -5.42
C LEU A 78 3.05 -5.97 -6.86
N GLY A 79 3.73 -5.12 -7.65
CA GLY A 79 3.42 -4.97 -9.07
C GLY A 79 3.69 -6.23 -9.87
N LEU A 80 4.80 -6.93 -9.59
CA LEU A 80 5.09 -8.22 -10.22
C LEU A 80 4.07 -9.30 -9.83
N ILE A 81 3.64 -9.31 -8.56
CA ILE A 81 2.56 -10.20 -8.11
C ILE A 81 1.26 -9.85 -8.82
N TYR A 82 0.95 -8.57 -8.97
CA TYR A 82 -0.28 -8.14 -9.61
C TYR A 82 -0.29 -8.52 -11.08
N ASP A 83 0.77 -8.21 -11.83
CA ASP A 83 0.93 -8.59 -13.24
C ASP A 83 0.94 -10.12 -13.43
N GLY A 84 1.44 -10.88 -12.45
CA GLY A 84 1.37 -12.35 -12.47
C GLY A 84 -0.04 -12.91 -12.31
N ILE A 85 -0.93 -12.18 -11.64
CA ILE A 85 -2.35 -12.55 -11.45
C ILE A 85 -3.19 -12.05 -12.63
N THR A 86 -3.00 -10.80 -13.04
CA THR A 86 -3.70 -10.18 -14.18
C THR A 86 -2.87 -10.37 -15.43
N VAL A 87 -3.14 -11.44 -16.18
CA VAL A 87 -2.45 -11.78 -17.45
C VAL A 87 -2.59 -10.69 -18.54
N ALA A 88 -3.42 -9.66 -18.30
CA ALA A 88 -3.69 -8.59 -19.25
C ALA A 88 -2.67 -7.43 -19.15
N PRO A 89 -2.13 -6.94 -20.28
CA PRO A 89 -1.39 -5.68 -20.31
C PRO A 89 -2.32 -4.48 -20.02
N PRO A 90 -1.81 -3.33 -19.54
CA PRO A 90 -0.40 -2.96 -19.32
C PRO A 90 0.14 -3.32 -17.91
N SER A 91 1.46 -3.20 -17.73
CA SER A 91 2.12 -3.51 -16.45
C SER A 91 1.74 -2.54 -15.33
N HIS A 92 1.32 -3.06 -14.19
CA HIS A 92 0.96 -2.29 -12.99
C HIS A 92 2.17 -1.92 -12.12
N ILE A 93 3.38 -2.38 -12.47
CA ILE A 93 4.60 -2.10 -11.71
C ILE A 93 4.86 -0.58 -11.65
N LEU A 94 4.73 0.12 -12.78
CA LEU A 94 5.02 1.56 -12.84
C LEU A 94 4.07 2.36 -11.95
N SER A 95 2.78 2.05 -11.96
CA SER A 95 1.79 2.72 -11.13
C SER A 95 2.02 2.44 -9.64
N LEU A 96 2.23 1.18 -9.26
CA LEU A 96 2.42 0.77 -7.86
C LEU A 96 3.72 1.29 -7.24
N VAL A 97 4.82 1.30 -8.00
CA VAL A 97 6.10 1.88 -7.54
C VAL A 97 5.95 3.37 -7.31
N THR A 98 5.36 4.09 -8.27
CA THR A 98 5.18 5.55 -8.19
C THR A 98 4.31 5.90 -6.99
N VAL A 99 3.18 5.21 -6.84
CA VAL A 99 2.26 5.38 -5.71
C VAL A 99 2.93 5.07 -4.37
N GLY A 100 3.68 3.97 -4.27
CA GLY A 100 4.41 3.59 -3.05
C GLY A 100 5.45 4.64 -2.64
N VAL A 101 6.23 5.15 -3.60
CA VAL A 101 7.24 6.20 -3.35
C VAL A 101 6.59 7.50 -2.87
N ILE A 102 5.50 7.93 -3.51
CA ILE A 102 4.77 9.14 -3.09
C ILE A 102 4.14 8.91 -1.71
N ALA A 103 3.53 7.75 -1.47
CA ALA A 103 2.98 7.36 -0.17
C ALA A 103 4.02 7.44 0.96
N ALA A 104 5.22 6.90 0.74
CA ALA A 104 6.31 6.96 1.71
C ALA A 104 6.90 8.37 1.90
N SER A 105 6.74 9.24 0.92
CA SER A 105 7.16 10.64 1.05
C SER A 105 6.28 11.39 2.05
N PHE A 106 5.01 11.00 2.22
CA PHE A 106 4.13 11.54 3.26
C PHE A 106 4.53 11.10 4.68
N ASN A 107 5.32 10.03 4.85
CA ASN A 107 5.84 9.60 6.16
C ASN A 107 6.68 10.68 6.84
N LYS A 108 7.36 11.54 6.07
CA LYS A 108 8.16 12.64 6.61
C LYS A 108 7.29 13.72 7.28
N GLN A 109 6.01 13.77 6.94
CA GLN A 109 5.04 14.72 7.48
C GLN A 109 4.29 14.06 8.63
N LYS A 110 4.77 14.27 9.87
CA LYS A 110 4.31 13.59 11.09
C LYS A 110 2.78 13.55 11.28
N TYR A 111 2.05 14.55 10.77
CA TYR A 111 0.59 14.65 10.90
C TYR A 111 -0.21 13.93 9.79
N ILE A 112 0.41 13.57 8.67
CA ILE A 112 -0.32 13.08 7.48
C ILE A 112 -0.47 11.54 7.48
N GLY A 113 0.37 10.81 8.23
CA GLY A 113 0.32 9.34 8.30
C GLY A 113 -0.33 8.75 9.56
N GLU A 114 -0.70 9.60 10.53
CA GLU A 114 -1.17 9.17 11.85
C GLU A 114 -2.70 9.09 11.96
N ASP A 115 -3.41 9.96 11.24
CA ASP A 115 -4.87 10.06 11.30
C ASP A 115 -5.56 9.26 10.20
N LEU A 116 -6.63 8.54 10.56
CA LEU A 116 -7.42 7.71 9.64
C LEU A 116 -7.93 8.51 8.44
N ILE A 117 -8.42 9.73 8.68
CA ILE A 117 -8.96 10.62 7.64
C ILE A 117 -7.86 10.98 6.63
N SER A 118 -6.64 11.25 7.10
CA SER A 118 -5.54 11.63 6.22
C SER A 118 -5.14 10.46 5.30
N VAL A 119 -5.07 9.24 5.84
CA VAL A 119 -4.74 8.04 5.05
C VAL A 119 -5.81 7.75 3.99
N VAL A 120 -7.09 7.96 4.30
CA VAL A 120 -8.20 7.84 3.34
C VAL A 120 -8.03 8.84 2.20
N ILE A 121 -7.77 10.12 2.52
CA ILE A 121 -7.59 11.19 1.52
C ILE A 121 -6.36 10.92 0.64
N ILE A 122 -5.24 10.51 1.23
CA ILE A 122 -4.03 10.15 0.48
C ILE A 122 -4.33 9.00 -0.48
N THR A 123 -5.04 7.97 -0.01
CA THR A 123 -5.38 6.82 -0.86
C THR A 123 -6.26 7.23 -2.03
N PHE A 124 -7.22 8.13 -1.80
CA PHE A 124 -8.06 8.67 -2.86
C PHE A 124 -7.24 9.32 -3.98
N PHE A 125 -6.35 10.26 -3.63
CA PHE A 125 -5.51 10.93 -4.63
C PHE A 125 -4.51 9.98 -5.31
N LEU A 126 -3.91 9.07 -4.55
CA LEU A 126 -2.96 8.10 -5.09
C LEU A 126 -3.62 7.06 -5.99
N ALA A 127 -4.88 6.71 -5.74
CA ALA A 127 -5.65 5.86 -6.64
C ALA A 127 -5.93 6.54 -7.98
N ILE A 128 -6.33 7.81 -7.96
CA ILE A 128 -6.48 8.61 -9.21
C ILE A 128 -5.16 8.60 -9.98
N LEU A 129 -4.03 8.82 -9.29
CA LEU A 129 -2.71 8.82 -9.92
C LEU A 129 -2.36 7.45 -10.52
N ALA A 130 -2.66 6.36 -9.82
CA ALA A 130 -2.41 5.01 -10.31
C ALA A 130 -3.16 4.72 -11.61
N GLU A 131 -4.46 5.03 -11.63
CA GLU A 131 -5.33 4.84 -12.79
C GLU A 131 -4.94 5.77 -13.95
N THR A 132 -4.48 7.00 -13.65
CA THR A 132 -3.92 7.90 -14.67
C THR A 132 -2.70 7.28 -15.36
N ILE A 133 -1.80 6.68 -14.59
CA ILE A 133 -0.59 6.03 -15.14
C ILE A 133 -0.99 4.85 -16.03
N VAL A 134 -1.93 4.01 -15.57
CA VAL A 134 -2.42 2.86 -16.34
C VAL A 134 -3.10 3.32 -17.63
N ALA A 135 -3.97 4.33 -17.57
CA ALA A 135 -4.60 4.90 -18.74
C ALA A 135 -3.58 5.48 -19.74
N LEU A 136 -2.51 6.10 -19.24
CA LEU A 136 -1.43 6.60 -20.07
C LEU A 136 -0.65 5.45 -20.74
N GLN A 137 -0.44 4.33 -20.04
CA GLN A 137 0.16 3.13 -20.63
C GLN A 137 -0.71 2.56 -21.76
N TYR A 138 -2.04 2.52 -21.59
CA TYR A 138 -2.96 2.10 -22.66
C TYR A 138 -2.85 2.97 -23.93
N ILE A 139 -2.69 4.29 -23.76
CA ILE A 139 -2.48 5.22 -24.88
C ILE A 139 -1.12 4.96 -25.55
N TRP A 140 -0.08 4.76 -24.74
CA TRP A 140 1.29 4.54 -25.23
C TRP A 140 1.42 3.24 -26.02
N GLU A 141 0.79 2.17 -25.55
CA GLU A 141 0.81 0.85 -26.19
C GLU A 141 -0.19 0.73 -27.35
N GLN A 142 -0.96 1.79 -27.64
CA GLN A 142 -1.96 1.86 -28.71
C GLN A 142 -3.00 0.71 -28.69
N MET A 143 -3.26 0.16 -27.50
CA MET A 143 -4.15 -1.00 -27.35
C MET A 143 -5.63 -0.63 -27.52
N LEU A 144 -5.99 0.61 -27.19
CA LEU A 144 -7.35 1.12 -27.27
C LEU A 144 -7.35 2.53 -27.90
N PRO A 145 -8.40 2.91 -28.65
CA PRO A 145 -8.52 4.26 -29.18
C PRO A 145 -8.71 5.27 -28.04
N VAL A 146 -8.01 6.41 -28.15
CA VAL A 146 -8.00 7.47 -27.11
C VAL A 146 -9.40 7.96 -26.74
N SER A 147 -10.32 8.01 -27.72
CA SER A 147 -11.71 8.41 -27.49
C SER A 147 -12.46 7.46 -26.56
N GLN A 148 -12.22 6.15 -26.68
CA GLN A 148 -12.85 5.14 -25.83
C GLN A 148 -12.23 5.16 -24.42
N ILE A 149 -10.90 5.26 -24.34
CA ILE A 149 -10.19 5.41 -23.06
C ILE A 149 -10.75 6.62 -22.29
N TRP A 150 -10.90 7.77 -22.94
CA TRP A 150 -11.36 8.99 -22.27
C TRP A 150 -12.78 8.88 -21.68
N GLN A 151 -13.69 8.20 -22.37
CA GLN A 151 -15.08 8.03 -21.91
C GLN A 151 -15.15 7.11 -20.68
N ASP A 152 -14.43 5.98 -20.72
CA ASP A 152 -14.45 5.00 -19.64
C ASP A 152 -13.61 5.45 -18.44
N TYR A 153 -12.50 6.15 -18.71
CA TYR A 153 -11.54 6.61 -17.71
C TYR A 153 -12.17 7.47 -16.61
N GLN A 154 -13.01 8.45 -16.96
CA GLN A 154 -13.60 9.35 -15.96
C GLN A 154 -14.41 8.60 -14.90
N LYS A 155 -15.20 7.61 -15.35
CA LYS A 155 -16.00 6.76 -14.47
C LYS A 155 -15.11 5.84 -13.65
N ILE A 156 -14.16 5.18 -14.30
CA ILE A 156 -13.26 4.19 -13.67
C ILE A 156 -12.42 4.85 -12.58
N VAL A 157 -11.79 5.99 -12.86
CA VAL A 157 -10.94 6.72 -11.91
C VAL A 157 -11.69 7.14 -10.66
N ILE A 158 -12.87 7.73 -10.82
CA ILE A 158 -13.60 8.27 -9.67
C ILE A 158 -14.10 7.13 -8.80
N ILE A 159 -14.67 6.09 -9.41
CA ILE A 159 -15.24 4.97 -8.67
C ILE A 159 -14.14 4.15 -8.00
N SER A 160 -13.05 3.82 -8.70
CA SER A 160 -11.91 3.11 -8.12
C SER A 160 -11.28 3.89 -6.96
N ALA A 161 -11.10 5.21 -7.10
CA ALA A 161 -10.56 6.04 -6.03
C ALA A 161 -11.47 6.08 -4.80
N LEU A 162 -12.79 6.20 -5.00
CA LEU A 162 -13.78 6.15 -3.92
C LEU A 162 -13.75 4.80 -3.22
N ILE A 163 -13.85 3.70 -3.97
CA ILE A 163 -13.84 2.34 -3.42
C ILE A 163 -12.54 2.10 -2.65
N ASN A 164 -11.38 2.39 -3.24
CA ASN A 164 -10.09 2.14 -2.62
C ASN A 164 -9.94 2.94 -1.33
N SER A 165 -10.29 4.23 -1.34
CA SER A 165 -10.25 5.07 -0.15
C SER A 165 -11.20 4.59 0.96
N LEU A 166 -12.36 4.03 0.60
CA LEU A 166 -13.34 3.50 1.53
C LEU A 166 -12.86 2.22 2.22
N TRP A 167 -12.15 1.35 1.49
CA TRP A 167 -11.60 0.10 2.02
C TRP A 167 -10.25 0.28 2.73
N THR A 168 -9.54 1.38 2.51
CA THR A 168 -8.27 1.70 3.18
C THR A 168 -8.32 1.57 4.71
N PRO A 169 -9.30 2.12 5.45
CA PRO A 169 -9.36 2.00 6.90
C PRO A 169 -9.44 0.55 7.39
N ALA A 170 -10.12 -0.32 6.63
CA ALA A 170 -10.29 -1.72 6.98
C ALA A 170 -8.93 -2.45 7.03
N ILE A 171 -8.00 -2.09 6.13
CA ILE A 171 -6.63 -2.63 6.11
C ILE A 171 -5.71 -1.84 7.03
N TYR A 172 -5.83 -0.50 7.06
CA TYR A 172 -4.96 0.36 7.86
C TYR A 172 -5.11 0.12 9.37
N PHE A 173 -6.34 -0.05 9.86
CA PHE A 173 -6.60 -0.20 11.29
C PHE A 173 -5.88 -1.39 11.94
N PRO A 174 -6.00 -2.64 11.43
CA PRO A 174 -5.28 -3.77 12.00
C PRO A 174 -3.77 -3.57 11.90
N LEU A 175 -3.23 -3.16 10.74
CA LEU A 175 -1.80 -2.95 10.54
C LEU A 175 -1.23 -1.90 11.50
N ASN A 176 -1.93 -0.77 11.68
CA ASN A 176 -1.52 0.30 12.59
C ASN A 176 -1.49 -0.18 14.05
N LYS A 177 -2.48 -0.98 14.48
CA LYS A 177 -2.51 -1.55 15.84
C LYS A 177 -1.31 -2.47 16.09
N TYR A 178 -0.94 -3.29 15.11
CA TYR A 178 0.24 -4.16 15.21
C TYR A 178 1.53 -3.36 15.31
N TRP A 179 1.74 -2.35 14.45
CA TRP A 179 2.95 -1.53 14.49
C TRP A 179 3.08 -0.69 15.77
N LYS A 180 1.95 -0.17 16.29
CA LYS A 180 1.94 0.50 17.61
C LYS A 180 2.37 -0.47 18.70
N LYS A 181 1.83 -1.70 18.70
CA LYS A 181 2.20 -2.73 19.67
C LYS A 181 3.68 -3.13 19.56
N SER A 182 4.22 -3.32 18.36
CA SER A 182 5.63 -3.68 18.19
C SER A 182 6.58 -2.56 18.60
N LYS A 183 6.19 -1.29 18.40
CA LYS A 183 6.99 -0.13 18.81
C LYS A 183 6.95 0.13 20.33
N LEU A 184 5.89 -0.32 21.01
CA LEU A 184 5.78 -0.27 22.47
C LEU A 184 6.54 -1.41 23.18
N ILE A 185 6.91 -2.47 22.44
CA ILE A 185 7.68 -3.62 22.95
C ILE A 185 9.20 -3.42 22.73
N ASN A 186 9.60 -2.44 21.92
CA ASN A 186 10.99 -2.01 21.70
C ASN A 186 11.31 -0.77 22.53
#